data_AF-A0A151EY59-F1
#
_entry.id   AF-A0A151EY59-F1
#
_cell.length_a   1.000
_cell.length_b   1.000
_cell.length_c   1.000
_cell.angle_alpha   90.00
_cell.angle_beta   90.00
_cell.angle_gamma   90.00
#
_symmetry.space_group_name_H-M   'P 1'
#
loop_
_entity.id
_entity.type
_entity.pdbx_description
1 polymer ?
#
loop_
_entity_poly.entity_id
_entity_poly.type
_entity_poly.pdbx_seq_one_letter_code
_entity_poly.pdbx_strand_id
1 'polypeptide(L)'
;MIEKINLKEMEKKAWKSCFQDGLWDILLGFILLSFGIGPFIEEITGITYLISYIILLSLGYIIFYSGKKYITLPRIGNVKFGTKRKYKKIKVAIILAISVIFGLAAILLTQIDLIPYNIDISIWGIIFAINALIVFSLMAYYLDFPRLYIYSIFFATSILIIETSSSHVGSTYDTVIGFGMFGVVVLLVGLLHLTRFVRRYPLPK
;
A
#
# COMPACT_ATOMS: atom_id res chain seq x y z
N MET A 1 -40.80 11.89 16.46
CA MET A 1 -40.51 11.25 15.16
C MET A 1 -39.44 10.20 15.40
N ILE A 2 -39.75 8.91 15.23
CA ILE A 2 -38.73 7.87 15.25
C ILE A 2 -38.07 7.92 13.88
N GLU A 3 -36.95 8.61 13.78
CA GLU A 3 -36.07 8.54 12.61
C GLU A 3 -35.79 7.05 12.36
N LYS A 4 -36.18 6.52 11.20
CA LYS A 4 -35.87 5.13 10.83
C LYS A 4 -34.36 5.00 10.71
N ILE A 5 -33.72 4.62 11.82
CA ILE A 5 -32.27 4.37 11.87
C ILE A 5 -31.94 3.29 10.84
N ASN A 6 -31.31 3.70 9.74
CA ASN A 6 -30.89 2.78 8.70
C ASN A 6 -29.56 2.13 9.11
N LEU A 7 -29.65 0.95 9.74
CA LEU A 7 -28.51 0.18 10.24
C LEU A 7 -27.42 -0.05 9.17
N LYS A 8 -27.82 -0.19 7.90
CA LYS A 8 -26.89 -0.40 6.78
C LYS A 8 -26.03 0.84 6.50
N GLU A 9 -26.59 2.03 6.66
CA GLU A 9 -25.87 3.29 6.47
C GLU A 9 -24.93 3.57 7.64
N MET A 10 -25.35 3.25 8.87
CA MET A 10 -24.48 3.32 10.04
C MET A 10 -23.27 2.40 9.90
N GLU A 11 -23.48 1.13 9.50
CA GLU A 11 -22.37 0.20 9.26
C GLU A 11 -21.43 0.71 8.16
N LYS A 12 -21.98 1.25 7.07
CA LYS A 12 -21.18 1.85 5.98
C LYS A 12 -20.33 3.04 6.47
N LYS A 13 -20.89 3.89 7.34
CA LYS A 13 -20.17 5.03 7.93
C LYS A 13 -19.06 4.54 8.86
N ALA A 14 -19.36 3.59 9.75
CA ALA A 14 -18.40 2.99 10.66
C ALA A 14 -17.25 2.28 9.92
N TRP A 15 -17.58 1.59 8.83
CA TRP A 15 -16.60 0.93 7.97
C TRP A 15 -15.61 1.93 7.37
N LYS A 16 -16.13 3.04 6.82
CA LYS A 16 -15.29 4.09 6.24
C LYS A 16 -14.40 4.77 7.27
N SER A 17 -14.89 5.00 8.48
CA SER A 17 -14.08 5.62 9.55
C SER A 17 -12.85 4.80 9.93
N CYS A 18 -12.88 3.47 9.75
CA CYS A 18 -11.71 2.62 10.00
C CYS A 18 -10.52 2.90 9.06
N PHE A 19 -10.74 3.59 7.93
CA PHE A 19 -9.71 3.98 6.97
C PHE A 19 -9.42 5.48 6.99
N GLN A 20 -10.05 6.26 7.87
CA GLN A 20 -9.87 7.72 7.91
C GLN A 20 -8.71 8.19 8.78
N ASP A 21 -8.09 7.28 9.54
CA ASP A 21 -7.07 7.60 10.53
C ASP A 21 -5.65 7.77 9.98
N GLY A 22 -5.44 7.62 8.67
CA GLY A 22 -4.12 7.83 8.07
C GLY A 22 -3.13 6.67 8.24
N LEU A 23 -3.42 5.68 9.09
CA LEU A 23 -2.47 4.63 9.43
C LEU A 23 -2.19 3.67 8.26
N TRP A 24 -3.22 3.40 7.45
CA TRP A 24 -3.05 2.62 6.21
C TRP A 24 -2.15 3.35 5.22
N ASP A 25 -2.31 4.67 5.11
CA ASP A 25 -1.49 5.50 4.24
C ASP A 25 -0.03 5.50 4.74
N ILE A 26 0.20 5.63 6.06
CA ILE A 26 1.55 5.50 6.64
C ILE A 26 2.17 4.14 6.31
N LEU A 27 1.44 3.04 6.51
CA LEU A 27 1.93 1.70 6.19
C LEU A 27 2.31 1.56 4.71
N LEU A 28 1.46 2.05 3.80
CA LEU A 28 1.75 2.04 2.36
C LEU A 28 2.95 2.92 2.00
N GLY A 29 3.11 4.05 2.68
CA GLY A 29 4.29 4.90 2.55
C GLY A 29 5.57 4.17 2.95
N PHE A 30 5.55 3.42 4.06
CA PHE A 30 6.67 2.56 4.47
C PHE A 30 6.97 1.44 3.47
N ILE A 31 5.94 0.82 2.87
CA ILE A 31 6.12 -0.19 1.83
C ILE A 31 6.85 0.43 0.61
N LEU A 32 6.37 1.57 0.12
CA LEU A 32 7.01 2.27 -1.00
C LEU A 32 8.44 2.72 -0.66
N LEU A 33 8.64 3.34 0.51
CA LEU A 33 9.96 3.75 0.97
C LEU A 33 10.92 2.58 1.09
N SER A 34 10.43 1.41 1.53
CA SER A 34 11.26 0.22 1.60
C SER A 34 11.81 -0.13 0.22
N PHE A 35 10.95 -0.19 -0.81
CA PHE A 35 11.38 -0.45 -2.19
C PHE A 35 12.27 0.63 -2.78
N GLY A 36 12.09 1.89 -2.38
CA GLY A 36 12.90 2.99 -2.90
C GLY A 36 14.28 3.10 -2.28
N ILE A 37 14.40 2.93 -0.96
CA ILE A 37 15.64 3.21 -0.21
C ILE A 37 16.47 1.94 0.02
N GLY A 38 15.88 0.75 -0.07
CA GLY A 38 16.60 -0.51 0.18
C GLY A 38 17.87 -0.69 -0.66
N PRO A 39 17.82 -0.54 -2.00
CA PRO A 39 19.02 -0.61 -2.85
C PRO A 39 20.09 0.42 -2.46
N PHE A 40 19.66 1.63 -2.10
CA PHE A 40 20.57 2.71 -1.68
C PHE A 40 21.27 2.41 -0.35
N ILE A 41 20.57 1.80 0.61
CA ILE A 41 21.18 1.36 1.87
C ILE A 41 22.21 0.27 1.60
N GLU A 42 21.92 -0.68 0.71
CA GLU A 42 22.85 -1.74 0.35
C GLU A 42 24.13 -1.19 -0.28
N GLU A 43 24.02 -0.22 -1.19
CA GLU A 43 25.19 0.42 -1.80
C GLU A 43 26.10 1.09 -0.76
N ILE A 44 25.53 1.76 0.24
CA ILE A 44 26.29 2.49 1.26
C ILE A 44 26.85 1.58 2.35
N THR A 45 26.06 0.60 2.80
CA THR A 45 26.34 -0.17 4.02
C THR A 45 26.80 -1.59 3.75
N GLY A 46 26.62 -2.09 2.52
CA GLY A 46 26.81 -3.50 2.17
C GLY A 46 25.77 -4.45 2.76
N ILE A 47 24.77 -3.93 3.50
CA ILE A 47 23.68 -4.73 4.06
C ILE A 47 22.70 -5.05 2.94
N THR A 48 22.43 -6.34 2.70
CA THR A 48 21.50 -6.78 1.66
C THR A 48 20.16 -6.04 1.77
N TYR A 49 19.65 -5.55 0.63
CA TYR A 49 18.39 -4.82 0.55
C TYR A 49 17.20 -5.55 1.20
N LEU A 50 17.23 -6.90 1.23
CA LEU A 50 16.24 -7.73 1.93
C LEU A 50 16.16 -7.43 3.43
N ILE A 51 17.30 -7.21 4.09
CA ILE A 51 17.34 -6.87 5.51
C ILE A 51 16.73 -5.48 5.71
N SER A 52 17.09 -4.52 4.86
CA SER A 52 16.53 -3.16 4.85
C SER A 52 15.00 -3.18 4.66
N TYR A 53 14.50 -4.02 3.74
CA TYR A 53 13.07 -4.21 3.53
C TYR A 53 12.38 -4.77 4.77
N ILE A 54 12.95 -5.82 5.39
CA ILE A 54 12.39 -6.42 6.61
C ILE A 54 12.32 -5.38 7.73
N ILE A 55 13.37 -4.59 7.94
CA ILE A 55 13.42 -3.58 8.99
C ILE A 55 12.35 -2.49 8.76
N LEU A 56 12.30 -1.91 7.56
CA LEU A 56 11.36 -0.83 7.25
C LEU A 56 9.91 -1.30 7.25
N LEU A 57 9.62 -2.50 6.71
CA LEU A 57 8.28 -3.08 6.75
C LEU A 57 7.85 -3.43 8.18
N SER A 58 8.76 -3.98 8.98
CA SER A 58 8.50 -4.27 10.39
C SER A 58 8.19 -2.99 11.15
N LEU A 59 8.96 -1.92 10.93
CA LEU A 59 8.72 -0.61 11.53
C LEU A 59 7.35 -0.05 11.13
N GLY A 60 7.03 -0.06 9.83
CA GLY A 60 5.73 0.38 9.33
C GLY A 60 4.57 -0.42 9.92
N TYR A 61 4.72 -1.74 10.05
CA TYR A 61 3.71 -2.60 10.67
C TYR A 61 3.56 -2.35 12.18
N ILE A 62 4.66 -2.14 12.91
CA ILE A 62 4.63 -1.80 14.33
C ILE A 62 3.89 -0.48 14.54
N ILE A 63 4.18 0.54 13.73
CA ILE A 63 3.49 1.84 13.77
C ILE A 63 2.00 1.66 13.45
N PHE A 64 1.67 0.87 12.42
CA PHE A 64 0.29 0.58 12.06
C PHE A 64 -0.47 -0.11 13.20
N TYR A 65 0.07 -1.19 13.74
CA TYR A 65 -0.54 -1.96 14.81
C TYR A 65 -0.71 -1.14 16.08
N SER A 66 0.36 -0.45 16.49
CA SER A 66 0.36 0.39 17.70
C SER A 66 -0.58 1.59 17.52
N GLY A 67 -0.57 2.23 16.36
CA GLY A 67 -1.51 3.29 16.02
C GLY A 67 -2.96 2.80 16.09
N LYS A 68 -3.27 1.63 15.52
CA LYS A 68 -4.63 1.08 15.60
C LYS A 68 -5.04 0.79 17.05
N LYS A 69 -4.14 0.17 17.82
CA LYS A 69 -4.42 -0.26 19.21
C LYS A 69 -4.54 0.92 20.18
N TYR A 70 -3.64 1.89 20.11
CA TYR A 70 -3.53 2.97 21.09
C TYR A 70 -4.16 4.29 20.63
N ILE A 71 -4.31 4.51 19.31
CA ILE A 71 -4.88 5.75 18.77
C ILE A 71 -6.31 5.53 18.29
N THR A 72 -6.52 4.61 17.37
CA THR A 72 -7.81 4.44 16.70
C THR A 72 -8.85 3.75 17.58
N LEU A 73 -8.48 2.63 18.22
CA LEU A 73 -9.40 1.82 19.00
C LEU A 73 -10.03 2.60 20.18
N PRO A 74 -9.29 3.39 20.97
CA PRO A 74 -9.88 4.16 22.06
C PRO A 74 -10.81 5.30 21.61
N ARG A 75 -10.68 5.76 20.35
CA ARG A 75 -11.44 6.90 19.80
C ARG A 75 -12.72 6.47 19.07
N ILE A 76 -12.65 5.38 18.30
CA ILE A 76 -13.78 4.89 17.49
C ILE A 76 -14.52 3.74 18.19
N GLY A 77 -13.86 3.07 19.14
CA GLY A 77 -14.35 1.83 19.73
C GLY A 77 -14.15 0.61 18.81
N ASN A 78 -14.61 -0.55 19.29
CA ASN A 78 -14.53 -1.80 18.54
C ASN A 78 -15.86 -2.08 17.83
N VAL A 79 -15.82 -2.25 16.50
CA VAL A 79 -17.02 -2.50 15.67
C VAL A 79 -16.98 -3.90 15.10
N LYS A 80 -18.04 -4.69 15.35
CA LYS A 80 -18.25 -5.99 14.70
C LYS A 80 -19.00 -5.80 13.39
N PHE A 81 -18.30 -5.91 12.28
CA PHE A 81 -18.91 -5.79 10.95
C PHE A 81 -19.69 -7.05 10.54
N GLY A 82 -20.73 -6.85 9.74
CA GLY A 82 -21.57 -7.91 9.19
C GLY A 82 -20.83 -8.77 8.15
N THR A 83 -21.44 -9.90 7.80
CA THR A 83 -20.87 -10.92 6.88
C THR A 83 -20.50 -10.33 5.52
N LYS A 84 -21.31 -9.42 4.97
CA LYS A 84 -21.05 -8.74 3.68
C LYS A 84 -19.69 -8.04 3.64
N ARG A 85 -19.29 -7.39 4.74
CA ARG A 85 -18.01 -6.68 4.85
C ARG A 85 -16.84 -7.64 5.04
N LYS A 86 -17.04 -8.75 5.77
CA LYS A 86 -16.04 -9.83 5.85
C LYS A 86 -15.76 -10.43 4.48
N TYR A 87 -16.79 -10.73 3.69
CA TYR A 87 -16.61 -11.23 2.32
C TYR A 87 -15.86 -10.26 1.42
N LYS A 88 -16.10 -8.94 1.55
CA LYS A 88 -15.30 -7.93 0.83
C LYS A 88 -13.81 -7.98 1.19
N LYS A 89 -13.46 -8.15 2.47
CA LYS A 89 -12.04 -8.35 2.89
C LYS A 89 -11.44 -9.62 2.29
N ILE A 90 -12.19 -10.72 2.32
CA ILE A 90 -11.74 -11.99 1.75
C ILE A 90 -11.49 -11.84 0.25
N LYS A 91 -12.38 -11.17 -0.49
CA LYS A 91 -12.18 -10.88 -1.92
C LYS A 91 -10.90 -10.09 -2.17
N VAL A 92 -10.63 -9.06 -1.37
CA VAL A 92 -9.38 -8.29 -1.45
C VAL A 92 -8.17 -9.17 -1.17
N ALA A 93 -8.22 -10.03 -0.16
CA ALA A 93 -7.15 -10.96 0.14
C ALA A 93 -6.89 -11.95 -1.01
N ILE A 94 -7.95 -12.46 -1.65
CA ILE A 94 -7.84 -13.33 -2.83
C ILE A 94 -7.20 -12.57 -4.00
N ILE A 95 -7.63 -11.33 -4.28
CA ILE A 95 -7.04 -10.50 -5.34
C ILE A 95 -5.55 -10.26 -5.11
N LEU A 96 -5.15 -9.96 -3.87
CA LEU A 96 -3.75 -9.81 -3.50
C LEU A 96 -2.99 -11.13 -3.65
N ALA A 97 -3.56 -12.25 -3.22
CA ALA A 97 -2.93 -13.56 -3.37
C ALA A 97 -2.70 -13.92 -4.84
N ILE A 98 -3.70 -13.69 -5.71
CA ILE A 98 -3.58 -13.88 -7.16
C ILE A 98 -2.49 -12.97 -7.75
N SER A 99 -2.42 -11.71 -7.32
CA SER A 99 -1.36 -10.77 -7.75
C SER A 99 0.04 -11.26 -7.38
N VAL A 100 0.22 -11.76 -6.15
CA VAL A 100 1.51 -12.31 -5.71
C VAL A 100 1.87 -13.59 -6.47
N ILE A 101 0.91 -14.51 -6.65
CA ILE A 101 1.13 -15.74 -7.45
C ILE A 101 1.50 -15.38 -8.89
N PHE A 102 0.83 -14.40 -9.48
CA PHE A 102 1.15 -13.88 -10.81
C PHE A 102 2.60 -13.35 -10.87
N GLY A 103 3.02 -12.54 -9.89
CA GLY A 103 4.39 -12.03 -9.83
C GLY A 103 5.43 -13.15 -9.66
N LEU A 104 5.16 -14.15 -8.81
CA LEU A 104 6.04 -15.32 -8.64
C LEU A 104 6.12 -16.15 -9.91
N ALA A 105 4.99 -16.38 -10.59
CA ALA A 105 4.95 -17.09 -11.86
C ALA A 105 5.74 -16.35 -12.94
N ALA A 106 5.62 -15.02 -13.02
CA ALA A 106 6.41 -14.20 -13.93
C ALA A 106 7.91 -14.39 -13.71
N ILE A 107 8.37 -14.32 -12.44
CA ILE A 107 9.78 -14.54 -12.09
C ILE A 107 10.23 -15.96 -12.48
N LEU A 108 9.44 -16.99 -12.14
CA LEU A 108 9.78 -18.37 -12.46
C LEU A 108 9.88 -18.60 -13.98
N LEU A 109 8.93 -18.07 -14.76
CA LEU A 109 8.93 -18.15 -16.22
C LEU A 109 10.17 -17.49 -16.85
N THR A 110 10.65 -16.39 -16.26
CA THR A 110 11.91 -15.74 -16.71
C THR A 110 13.16 -16.53 -16.35
N GLN A 111 13.16 -17.32 -15.28
CA GLN A 111 14.33 -18.12 -14.87
C GLN A 111 14.52 -19.42 -15.68
N ILE A 112 13.44 -19.95 -16.25
CA ILE A 112 13.45 -21.21 -17.01
C ILE A 112 13.54 -21.00 -18.53
N ASP A 113 13.88 -19.78 -18.97
CA ASP A 113 14.04 -19.36 -20.37
C ASP A 113 12.85 -19.69 -21.31
N LEU A 114 11.66 -19.96 -20.75
CA LEU A 114 10.44 -20.23 -21.55
C LEU A 114 9.95 -18.98 -22.28
N ILE A 115 10.28 -17.81 -21.75
CA ILE A 115 10.03 -16.51 -22.39
C ILE A 115 11.42 -15.86 -22.53
N PRO A 116 11.91 -15.61 -23.75
CA PRO A 116 13.22 -15.01 -23.92
C PRO A 116 13.29 -13.68 -23.18
N TYR A 117 14.27 -13.54 -22.28
CA TYR A 117 14.55 -12.31 -21.53
C TYR A 117 14.94 -11.12 -22.46
N ASN A 118 15.15 -11.40 -23.75
CA ASN A 118 15.39 -10.41 -24.80
C ASN A 118 14.14 -9.63 -25.25
N ILE A 119 12.97 -9.88 -24.64
CA ILE A 119 11.88 -8.91 -24.72
C ILE A 119 12.33 -7.73 -23.85
N ASP A 120 12.61 -6.59 -24.49
CA ASP A 120 13.04 -5.34 -23.84
C ASP A 120 12.40 -5.21 -22.46
N ILE A 121 13.25 -5.00 -21.45
CA ILE A 121 12.98 -4.93 -20.00
C ILE A 121 11.70 -4.09 -19.71
N SER A 122 11.34 -3.19 -20.63
CA SER A 122 10.10 -2.42 -20.72
C SER A 122 8.77 -3.19 -20.63
N ILE A 123 8.61 -4.38 -21.22
CA ILE A 123 7.29 -5.05 -21.24
C ILE A 123 6.90 -5.58 -19.85
N TRP A 124 7.84 -6.16 -19.11
CA TRP A 124 7.59 -6.63 -17.76
C TRP A 124 7.24 -5.47 -16.81
N GLY A 125 7.96 -4.36 -16.90
CA GLY A 125 7.64 -3.14 -16.15
C GLY A 125 6.21 -2.65 -16.41
N ILE A 126 5.77 -2.63 -17.67
CA ILE A 126 4.39 -2.24 -18.03
C ILE A 126 3.36 -3.23 -17.45
N ILE A 127 3.62 -4.53 -17.55
CA ILE A 127 2.74 -5.57 -17.00
C ILE A 127 2.59 -5.42 -15.48
N PHE A 128 3.70 -5.20 -14.76
CA PHE A 128 3.68 -4.96 -13.31
C PHE A 128 2.97 -3.66 -12.94
N ALA A 129 3.16 -2.59 -13.72
CA ALA A 129 2.46 -1.32 -13.53
C ALA A 129 0.94 -1.48 -13.69
N ILE A 130 0.49 -2.18 -14.74
CA ILE A 130 -0.93 -2.49 -14.98
C ILE A 130 -1.47 -3.37 -13.84
N ASN A 131 -0.71 -4.39 -13.42
CA ASN A 131 -1.10 -5.27 -12.31
C ASN A 131 -1.33 -4.46 -11.02
N ALA A 132 -0.37 -3.61 -10.64
CA ALA A 132 -0.49 -2.74 -9.48
C ALA A 132 -1.73 -1.81 -9.60
N LEU A 133 -1.94 -1.20 -10.77
CA LEU A 133 -3.07 -0.32 -11.02
C LEU A 133 -4.41 -1.04 -10.80
N ILE A 134 -4.57 -2.25 -11.36
CA ILE A 134 -5.78 -3.07 -11.22
C ILE A 134 -5.99 -3.49 -9.77
N VAL A 135 -4.96 -4.03 -9.11
CA VAL A 135 -5.05 -4.60 -7.77
C VAL A 135 -5.43 -3.52 -6.75
N PHE A 136 -4.74 -2.39 -6.75
CA PHE A 136 -5.04 -1.29 -5.83
C PHE A 136 -6.39 -0.63 -6.14
N SER A 137 -6.80 -0.55 -7.41
CA SER A 137 -8.12 -0.02 -7.79
C SER A 137 -9.27 -0.93 -7.35
N LEU A 138 -9.11 -2.25 -7.48
CA LEU A 138 -10.08 -3.21 -6.96
C LEU A 138 -10.13 -3.18 -5.44
N MET A 139 -8.98 -3.03 -4.78
CA MET A 139 -8.92 -2.86 -3.33
C MET A 139 -9.63 -1.58 -2.88
N ALA A 140 -9.44 -0.47 -3.59
CA ALA A 140 -10.16 0.78 -3.37
C ALA A 140 -11.69 0.59 -3.45
N TYR A 141 -12.15 -0.10 -4.49
CA TYR A 141 -13.55 -0.39 -4.73
C TYR A 141 -14.17 -1.27 -3.62
N TYR A 142 -13.55 -2.41 -3.31
CA TYR A 142 -14.12 -3.35 -2.33
C TYR A 142 -14.04 -2.83 -0.90
N LEU A 143 -12.97 -2.11 -0.54
CA LEU A 143 -12.81 -1.54 0.81
C LEU A 143 -13.54 -0.20 1.00
N ASP A 144 -14.20 0.34 -0.02
CA ASP A 144 -14.75 1.71 0.01
C ASP A 144 -13.70 2.76 0.44
N PHE A 145 -12.45 2.55 0.02
CA PHE A 145 -11.29 3.35 0.41
C PHE A 145 -10.72 4.10 -0.80
N PRO A 146 -11.24 5.30 -1.13
CA PRO A 146 -10.98 5.95 -2.42
C PRO A 146 -9.52 6.41 -2.61
N ARG A 147 -8.76 6.67 -1.53
CA ARG A 147 -7.35 7.12 -1.67
C ARG A 147 -6.47 6.07 -2.33
N LEU A 148 -6.84 4.78 -2.24
CA LEU A 148 -6.11 3.70 -2.92
C LEU A 148 -6.13 3.82 -4.45
N TYR A 149 -7.11 4.52 -5.06
CA TYR A 149 -7.06 4.83 -6.49
C TYR A 149 -5.93 5.79 -6.84
N ILE A 150 -5.58 6.73 -5.95
CA ILE A 150 -4.46 7.64 -6.17
C ILE A 150 -3.15 6.87 -5.94
N TYR A 151 -3.11 6.01 -4.92
CA TYR A 151 -1.93 5.21 -4.64
C TYR A 151 -1.67 4.16 -5.72
N SER A 152 -2.70 3.63 -6.38
CA SER A 152 -2.53 2.74 -7.53
C SER A 152 -1.76 3.42 -8.67
N ILE A 153 -2.06 4.70 -8.93
CA ILE A 153 -1.35 5.53 -9.90
C ILE A 153 0.08 5.75 -9.44
N PHE A 154 0.32 6.10 -8.17
CA PHE A 154 1.68 6.28 -7.66
C PHE A 154 2.53 5.02 -7.80
N PHE A 155 2.00 3.83 -7.48
CA PHE A 155 2.70 2.57 -7.69
C PHE A 155 3.01 2.31 -9.16
N ALA A 156 2.02 2.48 -10.05
CA ALA A 156 2.21 2.27 -11.48
C ALA A 156 3.22 3.25 -12.08
N THR A 157 3.12 4.54 -11.74
CA THR A 157 4.06 5.58 -12.18
C THR A 157 5.45 5.35 -11.63
N SER A 158 5.60 4.89 -10.38
CA SER A 158 6.91 4.56 -9.81
C SER A 158 7.62 3.49 -10.65
N ILE A 159 6.91 2.42 -11.02
CA ILE A 159 7.44 1.33 -11.84
C ILE A 159 7.89 1.85 -13.21
N LEU A 160 7.07 2.68 -13.86
CA LEU A 160 7.41 3.26 -15.17
C LEU A 160 8.61 4.22 -15.10
N ILE A 161 8.73 5.01 -14.03
CA ILE A 161 9.88 5.90 -13.81
C ILE A 161 11.15 5.06 -13.66
N ILE A 162 11.13 4.01 -12.85
CA ILE A 162 12.29 3.14 -12.63
C ILE A 162 12.74 2.53 -13.96
N GLU A 163 11.80 1.93 -14.70
CA GLU A 163 12.09 1.29 -15.97
C GLU A 163 12.71 2.25 -16.99
N THR A 164 12.17 3.47 -17.11
CA THR A 164 12.64 4.46 -18.09
C THR A 164 13.93 5.17 -17.67
N SER A 165 14.16 5.37 -16.37
CA SER A 165 15.31 6.13 -15.85
C SER A 165 16.52 5.27 -15.52
N SER A 166 16.36 3.95 -15.38
CA SER A 166 17.43 2.98 -15.09
C SER A 166 18.64 3.12 -16.01
N SER A 167 18.40 3.35 -17.31
CA SER A 167 19.43 3.52 -18.35
C SER A 167 20.26 4.82 -18.21
N HIS A 168 19.77 5.82 -17.48
CA HIS A 168 20.39 7.15 -17.42
C HIS A 168 20.98 7.49 -16.04
N VAL A 169 20.35 7.05 -14.96
CA VAL A 169 20.66 7.48 -13.58
C VAL A 169 21.29 6.36 -12.75
N GLY A 170 21.22 5.11 -13.22
CA GLY A 170 21.66 3.92 -12.50
C GLY A 170 20.58 3.34 -11.57
N SER A 171 20.67 2.03 -11.34
CA SER A 171 19.64 1.19 -10.68
C SER A 171 19.40 1.47 -9.19
N THR A 172 20.25 2.28 -8.57
CA THR A 172 20.08 2.67 -7.16
C THR A 172 19.27 3.96 -7.05
N TYR A 173 19.55 4.95 -7.91
CA TYR A 173 18.95 6.27 -7.80
C TYR A 173 17.56 6.33 -8.43
N ASP A 174 17.32 5.54 -9.49
CA ASP A 174 16.01 5.38 -10.12
C ASP A 174 14.93 4.85 -9.14
N THR A 175 15.26 3.91 -8.27
CA THR A 175 14.35 3.36 -7.25
C THR A 175 14.04 4.37 -6.16
N VAL A 176 15.01 5.18 -5.74
CA VAL A 176 14.79 6.30 -4.82
C VAL A 176 13.87 7.35 -5.44
N ILE A 177 14.09 7.70 -6.71
CA ILE A 177 13.26 8.70 -7.41
C ILE A 177 11.86 8.16 -7.68
N GLY A 178 11.73 6.90 -8.11
CA GLY A 178 10.45 6.24 -8.36
C GLY A 178 9.71 5.99 -7.05
N PHE A 179 10.08 4.95 -6.32
CA PHE A 179 9.33 4.53 -5.12
C PHE A 179 9.59 5.42 -3.91
N GLY A 180 10.82 5.92 -3.72
CA GLY A 180 11.16 6.73 -2.55
C GLY A 180 10.37 8.05 -2.50
N MET A 181 10.35 8.81 -3.60
CA MET A 181 9.60 10.07 -3.70
C MET A 181 8.12 9.88 -3.39
N PHE A 182 7.45 8.93 -4.07
CA PHE A 182 6.03 8.67 -3.82
C PHE A 182 5.79 8.10 -2.42
N GLY A 183 6.71 7.29 -1.89
CA GLY A 183 6.67 6.79 -0.52
C GLY A 183 6.66 7.92 0.52
N VAL A 184 7.51 8.94 0.37
CA VAL A 184 7.51 10.13 1.22
C VAL A 184 6.17 10.86 1.12
N VAL A 185 5.66 11.09 -0.10
CA VAL A 185 4.37 11.77 -0.31
C VAL A 185 3.23 11.04 0.38
N VAL A 186 3.13 9.72 0.20
CA VAL A 186 2.08 8.89 0.81
C VAL A 186 2.20 8.90 2.34
N LEU A 187 3.42 8.82 2.87
CA LEU A 187 3.68 8.89 4.30
C LEU A 187 3.25 10.24 4.90
N LEU A 188 3.61 11.35 4.25
CA LEU A 188 3.18 12.70 4.66
C LEU A 188 1.66 12.84 4.63
N VAL A 189 0.99 12.35 3.57
CA VAL A 189 -0.47 12.33 3.50
C VAL A 189 -1.06 11.54 4.66
N GLY A 190 -0.48 10.39 5.01
CA GLY A 190 -0.89 9.58 6.15
C GLY A 190 -0.75 10.31 7.49
N LEU A 191 0.39 10.97 7.72
CA LEU A 191 0.61 11.79 8.92
C LEU A 191 -0.39 12.96 9.01
N LEU A 192 -0.69 13.63 7.89
CA LEU A 192 -1.69 14.68 7.84
C LEU A 192 -3.10 14.16 8.19
N HIS A 193 -3.46 12.98 7.73
CA HIS A 193 -4.74 12.36 8.08
C HIS A 193 -4.78 11.91 9.53
N LEU A 194 -3.69 11.35 10.06
CA LEU A 194 -3.58 10.94 11.46
C LEU A 194 -3.72 12.14 12.41
N THR A 195 -3.02 13.24 12.13
CA THR A 195 -3.12 14.47 12.94
C THR A 195 -4.52 15.08 12.90
N ARG A 196 -5.14 15.15 11.71
CA ARG A 196 -6.55 15.58 11.57
C ARG A 196 -7.51 14.66 12.29
N PHE A 197 -7.29 13.35 12.22
CA PHE A 197 -8.11 12.34 12.88
C PHE A 197 -8.07 12.50 14.40
N VAL A 198 -6.87 12.64 14.98
CA VAL A 198 -6.70 12.86 16.44
C VAL A 198 -7.38 14.14 16.90
N ARG A 199 -7.31 15.22 16.11
CA ARG A 199 -8.00 16.49 16.42
C ARG A 199 -9.52 16.39 16.33
N ARG A 200 -10.03 15.63 15.35
CA ARG A 200 -11.46 15.50 15.09
C ARG A 200 -12.16 14.55 16.08
N TYR A 201 -11.44 13.56 16.57
CA TYR A 201 -11.94 12.55 17.51
C TYR A 201 -11.13 12.61 18.81
N PRO A 202 -11.39 13.60 19.69
CA PRO A 202 -10.78 13.65 21.01
C PRO A 202 -11.22 12.44 21.84
N LEU A 203 -10.38 12.04 22.80
CA LEU A 203 -10.74 10.96 23.72
C LEU A 203 -11.95 11.39 24.56
N PRO A 204 -12.93 10.49 24.79
CA PRO A 204 -13.99 10.73 25.75
C PRO A 204 -13.36 10.94 27.14
N LYS A 205 -13.74 12.02 27.81
CA LYS A 205 -13.37 12.28 29.20
C LYS A 205 -14.14 11.35 30.13
#